data_AF-A0A351HW37-F1
#
_entry.id   AF-A0A351HW37-F1
#
_cell.length_a   1.000
_cell.length_b   1.000
_cell.length_c   1.000
_cell.angle_alpha   90.00
_cell.angle_beta   90.00
_cell.angle_gamma   90.00
#
_symmetry.space_group_name_H-M   'P 1'
#
loop_
_entity.id
_entity.type
_entity.pdbx_description
1 polymer ?
#
loop_
_entity_poly.entity_id
_entity_poly.type
_entity_poly.pdbx_seq_one_letter_code
_entity_poly.pdbx_strand_id
1 'polypeptide(L)'
;MIFGDKKSKSGTLLGGVATINPRETIILTDAAEWPEEIDLKRAQEAKERALQRLKDDKYDAARAQAALERAIARINSKEGL
;
A
#
# COMPACT_ATOMS: atom_id res chain seq x y z
N MET A 1 -2.67 -10.89 2.94
CA MET A 1 -3.95 -11.61 3.12
C MET A 1 -3.88 -12.35 4.44
N ILE A 2 -4.95 -12.33 5.24
CA ILE A 2 -5.08 -13.01 6.53
C ILE A 2 -6.20 -14.04 6.37
N PHE A 3 -5.98 -15.26 6.86
CA PHE A 3 -6.94 -16.36 6.79
C PHE A 3 -7.36 -16.76 8.21
N GLY A 4 -8.66 -16.89 8.46
CA GLY A 4 -9.22 -17.31 9.74
C GLY A 4 -10.70 -17.64 9.62
N ASP A 5 -11.18 -18.65 10.36
CA ASP A 5 -12.61 -19.02 10.43
C ASP A 5 -13.31 -19.16 9.07
N LYS A 6 -12.67 -19.85 8.12
CA LYS A 6 -13.14 -20.03 6.73
C LYS A 6 -13.33 -18.73 5.94
N LYS A 7 -12.81 -17.61 6.43
CA LYS A 7 -12.81 -16.30 5.78
C LYS A 7 -11.39 -15.87 5.49
N SER A 8 -11.24 -15.05 4.46
CA SER A 8 -10.00 -14.34 4.18
C SER A 8 -10.27 -12.84 4.18
N LYS A 9 -9.29 -12.06 4.63
CA LYS A 9 -9.26 -10.61 4.49
C LYS A 9 -7.95 -10.20 3.82
N SER A 10 -8.02 -9.35 2.82
CA SER A 10 -6.86 -8.71 2.19
C SER A 10 -6.87 -7.22 2.50
N GLY A 11 -5.69 -6.63 2.53
CA GLY A 11 -5.47 -5.21 2.80
C GLY A 11 -4.05 -4.85 2.39
N THR A 12 -3.74 -3.55 2.44
CA THR A 12 -2.42 -3.03 2.06
C THR A 12 -1.55 -2.79 3.29
N LEU A 13 -0.24 -2.96 3.10
CA LEU A 13 0.80 -2.60 4.07
C LEU A 13 1.84 -1.78 3.32
N LEU A 14 2.28 -0.65 3.88
CA LEU A 14 3.20 0.27 3.22
C LEU A 14 4.52 0.35 3.99
N GLY A 15 5.38 -0.63 3.72
CA GLY A 15 6.69 -0.76 4.39
C GLY A 15 6.60 -1.45 5.74
N GLY A 16 7.64 -1.27 6.55
CA GLY A 16 7.71 -1.82 7.90
C GLY A 16 8.45 -3.15 8.02
N VAL A 17 8.21 -3.85 9.12
CA VAL A 17 8.84 -5.13 9.49
C VAL A 17 7.80 -6.11 10.03
N ALA A 18 8.03 -7.40 9.80
CA ALA A 18 7.19 -8.47 10.33
C ALA A 18 8.00 -9.35 11.29
N THR A 19 7.42 -9.64 12.45
CA THR A 19 7.91 -10.62 13.41
C THR A 19 6.94 -11.79 13.43
N ILE A 20 7.45 -13.00 13.14
CA ILE A 20 6.63 -14.20 12.99
C ILE A 20 7.08 -15.22 14.03
N ASN A 21 6.15 -15.68 14.87
CA ASN A 21 6.37 -16.69 15.90
C ASN A 21 5.30 -17.79 15.82
N PRO A 22 5.49 -18.96 16.46
CA PRO A 22 4.52 -20.06 16.38
C PRO A 22 3.11 -19.73 16.90
N ARG A 23 2.97 -18.73 17.78
CA ARG A 23 1.69 -18.32 18.35
C ARG A 23 1.04 -17.15 17.63
N GLU A 24 1.84 -16.24 17.07
CA GLU A 24 1.35 -15.00 16.48
C GLU A 24 2.30 -14.42 15.45
N THR A 25 1.75 -13.58 14.57
CA THR A 25 2.49 -12.72 13.64
C THR A 25 2.17 -11.27 13.95
N ILE A 26 3.20 -10.45 14.14
CA ILE A 26 3.09 -9.01 14.38
C ILE A 26 3.70 -8.29 13.17
N ILE A 27 2.96 -7.35 12.59
CA ILE A 27 3.45 -6.48 11.52
C ILE A 27 3.46 -5.05 12.05
N LEU A 28 4.64 -4.42 12.07
CA LEU A 28 4.80 -3.01 12.35
C LEU A 28 5.01 -2.30 11.01
N THR A 29 4.05 -1.47 10.61
CA THR A 29 4.05 -0.76 9.31
C THR A 29 3.63 0.69 9.52
N ASP A 30 4.09 1.57 8.64
CA ASP A 30 3.71 2.99 8.64
C ASP A 30 2.21 3.17 8.33
N ALA A 31 1.66 2.28 7.51
CA ALA A 31 0.24 2.25 7.19
C ALA A 31 -0.24 0.82 6.94
N ALA A 32 -1.41 0.51 7.48
CA ALA A 32 -2.20 -0.67 7.17
C ALA A 32 -3.63 -0.21 6.88
N GLU A 33 -4.15 -0.54 5.70
CA GLU A 33 -5.46 -0.07 5.25
C GLU A 33 -6.25 -1.24 4.65
N TRP A 34 -7.50 -1.41 5.09
CA TRP A 34 -8.46 -2.31 4.46
C TRP A 34 -9.02 -1.72 3.16
N PRO A 35 -9.49 -2.53 2.20
CA PRO A 35 -10.11 -2.05 0.96
C PRO A 35 -11.24 -1.04 1.22
N GLU A 36 -12.07 -1.27 2.24
CA GLU A 36 -13.16 -0.37 2.63
C GLU A 36 -12.68 1.01 3.10
N GLU A 37 -11.48 1.13 3.65
CA GLU A 37 -10.91 2.37 4.20
C GLU A 37 -10.21 3.24 3.13
N ILE A 38 -9.82 2.63 2.01
CA ILE A 38 -9.06 3.31 0.96
C ILE A 38 -9.97 4.27 0.18
N ASP A 39 -9.58 5.55 0.14
CA ASP A 39 -10.13 6.56 -0.78
C ASP A 39 -9.47 6.40 -2.16
N LEU A 40 -10.24 5.84 -3.10
CA LEU A 40 -9.78 5.56 -4.46
C LEU A 40 -9.37 6.82 -5.22
N LYS A 41 -10.13 7.91 -5.07
CA LYS A 41 -9.86 9.17 -5.78
C LYS A 41 -8.52 9.73 -5.32
N ARG A 42 -8.30 9.77 -4.01
CA ARG A 42 -7.03 10.22 -3.42
C ARG A 42 -5.85 9.36 -3.85
N ALA A 43 -6.04 8.03 -3.93
CA ALA A 43 -4.99 7.12 -4.40
C ALA A 43 -4.64 7.36 -5.88
N GLN A 44 -5.64 7.59 -6.73
CA GLN A 44 -5.44 7.91 -8.15
C GLN A 44 -4.71 9.24 -8.35
N GLU A 45 -5.08 10.28 -7.60
CA GLU A 45 -4.37 11.56 -7.62
C GLU A 45 -2.92 11.43 -7.13
N ALA A 46 -2.67 10.56 -6.14
CA ALA A 46 -1.31 10.28 -5.68
C ALA A 46 -0.46 9.58 -6.74
N LYS A 47 -1.05 8.63 -7.48
CA LYS A 47 -0.41 7.96 -8.63
C LYS A 47 -0.02 8.97 -9.70
N GLU A 48 -0.94 9.85 -10.10
CA GLU A 48 -0.67 10.88 -11.11
C GLU A 48 0.45 11.82 -10.66
N ARG A 49 0.39 12.33 -9.42
CA ARG A 49 1.46 13.19 -8.87
C ARG A 49 2.82 12.48 -8.84
N ALA A 50 2.86 11.21 -8.50
CA ALA A 50 4.11 10.44 -8.47
C ALA A 50 4.69 10.25 -9.89
N LEU A 51 3.84 9.97 -10.89
CA LEU A 51 4.23 9.87 -12.29
C LEU A 51 4.77 11.20 -12.83
N GLN A 52 4.14 12.32 -12.48
CA GLN A 52 4.66 13.65 -12.87
C GLN A 52 6.02 13.94 -12.22
N ARG A 53 6.21 13.54 -10.96
CA ARG A 53 7.51 13.71 -10.26
C ARG A 53 8.62 12.85 -10.86
N LEU A 54 8.31 11.66 -11.37
CA LEU A 54 9.30 10.79 -12.04
C LEU A 54 9.82 11.35 -13.36
N LYS A 55 9.09 12.29 -13.97
CA LYS A 55 9.47 12.94 -15.25
C LYS A 55 10.29 14.22 -15.06
N ASP A 56 10.46 14.65 -13.82
CA ASP A 56 11.05 15.95 -13.49
C ASP A 56 12.25 15.75 -12.57
N ASP A 57 13.44 16.00 -13.12
CA ASP A 57 14.74 15.77 -12.48
C ASP A 57 14.95 16.58 -11.19
N LYS A 58 14.08 17.57 -10.91
CA LYS A 58 14.12 18.30 -9.64
C LYS A 58 13.66 17.44 -8.45
N TYR A 59 12.98 16.32 -8.70
CA TYR A 59 12.51 15.42 -7.64
C TYR A 59 13.42 14.20 -7.52
N ASP A 60 13.54 13.72 -6.30
CA ASP A 60 14.17 12.43 -6.02
C ASP A 60 13.35 11.29 -6.65
N ALA A 61 13.93 10.65 -7.67
CA ALA A 61 13.31 9.58 -8.42
C ALA A 61 12.95 8.37 -7.54
N ALA A 62 13.80 8.01 -6.58
CA ALA A 62 13.55 6.88 -5.68
C ALA A 62 12.34 7.16 -4.77
N ARG A 63 12.23 8.39 -4.24
CA ARG A 63 11.06 8.79 -3.43
C ARG A 63 9.78 8.88 -4.27
N ALA A 64 9.88 9.34 -5.51
CA ALA A 64 8.76 9.40 -6.44
C ALA A 64 8.28 7.99 -6.82
N GLN A 65 9.20 7.06 -7.09
CA GLN A 65 8.91 5.65 -7.37
C GLN A 65 8.22 4.97 -6.18
N ALA A 66 8.76 5.13 -4.97
CA ALA A 66 8.13 4.60 -3.77
C ALA A 66 6.71 5.17 -3.53
N ALA A 67 6.49 6.45 -3.87
CA ALA A 67 5.15 7.04 -3.79
C ALA A 67 4.18 6.45 -4.82
N LEU A 68 4.66 6.16 -6.03
CA LEU A 68 3.90 5.51 -7.08
C LEU A 68 3.47 4.10 -6.66
N GLU A 69 4.41 3.30 -6.15
CA GLU A 69 4.14 1.93 -5.69
C GLU A 69 3.09 1.90 -4.56
N ARG A 70 3.19 2.81 -3.58
CA ARG A 70 2.17 2.93 -2.53
C ARG A 70 0.79 3.30 -3.07
N ALA A 71 0.72 4.17 -4.09
CA ALA A 71 -0.55 4.54 -4.71
C ALA A 71 -1.17 3.37 -5.48
N ILE A 72 -0.36 2.63 -6.24
CA ILE A 72 -0.81 1.43 -6.97
C ILE A 72 -1.28 0.35 -5.99
N ALA A 73 -0.54 0.09 -4.91
CA ALA A 73 -0.94 -0.91 -3.91
C ALA A 73 -2.34 -0.61 -3.34
N ARG A 74 -2.64 0.66 -3.03
CA ARG A 74 -3.96 1.10 -2.58
C ARG A 74 -5.04 0.88 -3.64
N ILE A 75 -4.78 1.26 -4.89
CA ILE A 75 -5.73 1.10 -6.00
C ILE A 75 -6.06 -0.39 -6.19
N ASN A 76 -5.04 -1.24 -6.32
CA ASN A 76 -5.23 -2.67 -6.51
C ASN A 76 -6.04 -3.28 -5.36
N SER A 77 -5.70 -2.95 -4.11
CA SER A 77 -6.45 -3.46 -2.97
C SER A 77 -7.89 -2.98 -2.92
N LYS A 78 -8.18 -1.75 -3.36
CA LYS A 78 -9.55 -1.23 -3.44
C LYS A 78 -10.37 -1.93 -4.51
N GLU A 79 -9.73 -2.25 -5.64
CA GLU A 79 -10.34 -2.92 -6.78
C GLU A 79 -10.41 -4.45 -6.61
N GLY A 80 -9.76 -4.99 -5.59
CA GLY A 80 -9.72 -6.43 -5.31
C GLY A 80 -8.77 -7.21 -6.24
N LEU A 81 -7.76 -6.52 -6.78
CA LEU A 81 -6.73 -7.04 -7.69
C LEU A 81 -5.50 -7.58 -6.94
#